data_AF-A0A6P4FAM9-F1
#
_entry.id   AF-A0A6P4FAM9-F1
#
_cell.length_a   1.000
_cell.length_b   1.000
_cell.length_c   1.000
_cell.angle_alpha   90.00
_cell.angle_beta   90.00
_cell.angle_gamma   90.00
#
_symmetry.space_group_name_H-M   'P 1'
#
loop_
_entity.id
_entity.type
_entity.pdbx_description
1 polymer ?
#
loop_
_entity_poly.entity_id
_entity_poly.type
_entity_poly.pdbx_seq_one_letter_code
_entity_poly.pdbx_strand_id
1 'polypeptide(L)' 'MSDVPVGGATIFPEAKIAIQPRKGSALFWYNLHNDGEPNLLTRHAVCPTIVGSRWVLVKSMLNYEQMFRKPCYK' A
#
# COMPACT_ATOMS: atom_id res chain seq x y z
N MET A 1 9.23 -8.23 5.72
CA MET A 1 10.29 -8.77 6.59
C MET A 1 10.13 -10.27 6.87
N SER A 2 9.08 -10.94 6.38
CA SER A 2 8.94 -12.41 6.41
C SER A 2 8.19 -12.90 5.16
N ASP A 3 8.40 -14.15 4.76
CA ASP A 3 7.53 -14.86 3.82
C ASP A 3 6.37 -15.48 4.61
N VAL A 4 5.14 -15.38 4.09
CA VAL A 4 3.96 -15.97 4.72
C VAL A 4 3.46 -17.12 3.85
N PRO A 5 3.46 -18.37 4.36
CA PRO A 5 3.01 -19.52 3.59
C PRO A 5 1.53 -19.48 3.20
N VAL A 6 0.64 -19.04 4.09
CA VAL A 6 -0.81 -18.99 3.85
C VAL A 6 -1.46 -17.77 4.53
N GLY A 7 -2.23 -17.02 3.75
CA GLY A 7 -2.91 -15.81 4.22
C GLY A 7 -2.01 -14.59 4.25
N GLY A 8 -2.40 -13.54 4.98
CA GLY A 8 -1.57 -12.34 5.15
C GLY A 8 -1.45 -11.43 3.92
N ALA A 9 -2.25 -11.66 2.89
CA ALA A 9 -2.29 -10.83 1.68
C ALA A 9 -2.71 -9.38 2.01
N THR A 10 -2.12 -8.42 1.30
CA THR A 10 -2.66 -7.05 1.25
C THR A 10 -3.63 -6.96 0.09
N ILE A 11 -4.86 -6.57 0.37
CA ILE A 11 -5.93 -6.51 -0.62
C ILE A 11 -6.37 -5.07 -0.85
N PHE A 12 -6.74 -4.78 -2.09
CA PHE A 12 -7.37 -3.54 -2.54
C PHE A 12 -8.73 -3.93 -3.13
N PRO A 13 -9.81 -3.95 -2.32
CA PRO A 13 -11.09 -4.48 -2.75
C PRO A 13 -11.65 -3.78 -3.99
N GLU A 14 -11.59 -2.44 -4.00
CA GLU A 14 -12.08 -1.62 -5.11
C GLU A 14 -11.29 -1.84 -6.40
N ALA A 15 -9.98 -2.03 -6.30
CA ALA A 15 -9.11 -2.34 -7.43
C ALA A 15 -9.16 -3.83 -7.85
N LYS A 16 -9.76 -4.71 -7.03
CA LYS A 16 -9.77 -6.17 -7.19
C LYS A 16 -8.36 -6.78 -7.26
N ILE A 17 -7.43 -6.25 -6.46
CA ILE A 17 -6.03 -6.72 -6.42
C ILE A 17 -5.75 -7.34 -5.05
N ALA A 18 -5.05 -8.48 -5.05
CA ALA A 18 -4.51 -9.11 -3.86
C ALA A 18 -3.01 -9.37 -4.05
N ILE A 19 -2.19 -8.92 -3.09
CA ILE A 19 -0.74 -9.05 -3.13
C ILE A 19 -0.31 -9.94 -1.97
N GLN A 20 0.34 -11.05 -2.29
CA GLN A 20 0.92 -11.94 -1.29
C GLN A 20 2.23 -11.35 -0.73
N PRO A 21 2.45 -11.41 0.59
CA PRO A 21 3.65 -10.88 1.20
C PRO A 21 4.85 -11.77 0.86
N ARG A 22 5.90 -11.16 0.30
CA ARG A 22 7.18 -11.80 0.01
C ARG A 22 8.31 -11.06 0.72
N LYS A 23 9.21 -11.80 1.36
CA LYS A 23 10.34 -11.22 2.09
C LYS A 23 11.19 -10.38 1.15
N GLY A 24 11.59 -9.20 1.63
CA GLY A 24 12.40 -8.23 0.86
C GLY A 24 11.60 -7.42 -0.18
N SER A 25 10.34 -7.75 -0.44
CA SER A 25 9.50 -6.97 -1.37
C SER A 25 8.91 -5.74 -0.67
N ALA A 26 8.64 -4.69 -1.45
CA ALA A 26 7.96 -3.49 -1.02
C ALA A 26 6.73 -3.24 -1.91
N LEU A 27 5.67 -2.73 -1.30
CA LEU A 27 4.47 -2.30 -1.99
C LEU A 27 4.29 -0.80 -1.75
N PHE A 28 4.10 -0.05 -2.83
CA PHE A 28 4.01 1.41 -2.82
C PHE A 28 2.83 1.86 -3.68
N TRP A 29 2.07 2.84 -3.20
CA TRP A 29 0.93 3.43 -3.90
C TRP A 29 0.66 4.85 -3.39
N TYR A 30 -0.15 5.61 -4.16
CA TYR A 30 -0.58 6.96 -3.81
C TYR A 30 -2.02 6.95 -3.31
N ASN A 31 -2.24 7.36 -2.06
CA ASN A 31 -3.60 7.43 -1.49
C ASN A 31 -4.43 8.60 -2.04
N LEU A 32 -3.79 9.57 -2.71
CA LEU A 32 -4.43 10.76 -3.24
C LEU A 32 -4.23 10.84 -4.76
N HIS A 33 -5.20 11.44 -5.44
CA HIS A 33 -5.08 11.91 -6.82
C HIS A 33 -4.19 13.17 -6.89
N ASN A 34 -3.91 13.64 -8.10
CA ASN A 34 -3.03 14.80 -8.32
C ASN A 34 -3.61 16.11 -7.78
N ASP A 35 -4.95 16.21 -7.77
CA ASP A 35 -5.74 17.30 -7.20
C ASP A 35 -5.82 17.23 -5.66
N GLY A 36 -5.32 16.15 -5.04
CA GLY A 36 -5.34 15.95 -3.59
C GLY A 36 -6.56 15.18 -3.08
N GLU A 37 -7.50 14.82 -3.95
CA GLU A 37 -8.68 14.06 -3.55
C GLU A 37 -8.33 12.60 -3.20
N PRO A 38 -9.00 11.98 -2.22
CA PRO A 38 -8.75 10.58 -1.87
C PRO A 38 -9.02 9.62 -3.03
N ASN A 39 -8.06 8.73 -3.31
CA ASN A 39 -8.22 7.69 -4.32
C ASN A 39 -8.86 6.44 -3.72
N LEU A 40 -10.17 6.26 -3.95
CA LEU A 40 -10.95 5.13 -3.42
C LEU A 40 -10.40 3.76 -3.84
N LEU A 41 -9.75 3.66 -5.01
CA LEU A 41 -9.14 2.40 -5.46
C LEU A 41 -8.00 1.93 -4.56
N THR A 42 -7.41 2.84 -3.78
CA THR A 42 -6.29 2.53 -2.86
C THR A 42 -6.73 2.17 -1.46
N ARG A 43 -8.04 2.10 -1.20
CA ARG A 43 -8.58 1.54 0.03
C ARG A 43 -8.10 0.10 0.15
N HIS A 44 -7.41 -0.18 1.24
CA HIS A 44 -6.74 -1.46 1.42
C HIS A 44 -7.03 -2.07 2.79
N ALA A 45 -6.92 -3.38 2.84
CA ALA A 45 -7.01 -4.16 4.05
C ALA A 45 -5.96 -5.28 4.04
N VAL A 46 -5.81 -5.93 5.19
CA VAL A 46 -4.90 -7.06 5.36
C VAL A 46 -5.76 -8.30 5.64
N CYS A 47 -5.57 -9.34 4.84
CA CYS A 47 -6.16 -10.64 5.11
C CYS A 47 -5.52 -11.28 6.36
N PRO A 48 -6.29 -12.03 7.16
CA PRO A 48 -5.74 -12.79 8.28
C PRO A 48 -4.57 -13.68 7.84
N THR A 49 -3.54 -13.78 8.69
CA THR A 49 -2.45 -14.75 8.50
C THR A 49 -2.90 -16.08 9.09
N ILE A 50 -2.90 -17.14 8.28
CA ILE A 50 -3.39 -18.46 8.70
C ILE A 50 -2.22 -19.31 9.19
N VAL A 51 -1.09 -19.27 8.48
CA VAL A 51 0.11 -20.03 8.84
C VAL A 51 1.32 -19.10 8.87
N GLY A 52 2.10 -19.17 9.96
CA GLY A 52 3.31 -18.39 10.15
C GLY A 52 3.05 -17.01 10.77
N SER A 53 3.93 -16.05 10.46
CA SER A 53 3.85 -14.69 11.02
C SER A 53 4.22 -13.63 9.99
N ARG A 54 3.40 -12.58 9.92
CA ARG A 54 3.56 -11.48 8.98
C ARG A 54 4.22 -10.28 9.64
N TRP A 55 5.41 -9.92 9.18
CA TRP A 55 6.13 -8.73 9.62
C TRP A 55 6.29 -7.72 8.48
N VAL A 56 5.74 -6.53 8.68
CA VAL A 56 5.76 -5.42 7.72
C VAL A 56 6.28 -4.15 8.36
N LEU A 57 6.96 -3.33 7.57
CA LEU A 57 7.29 -1.96 7.91
C LEU A 57 6.39 -1.05 7.08
N VAL A 58 5.67 -0.15 7.73
CA VAL A 58 4.77 0.79 7.05
C VAL A 58 5.31 2.20 7.23
N LYS A 59 5.46 2.92 6.11
CA LYS A 59 5.84 4.35 6.12
C LYS A 59 4.78 5.14 5.36
N SER A 60 4.06 5.98 6.10
CA SER A 60 3.17 6.97 5.50
C SER A 60 3.99 8.19 5.08
N MET A 61 3.86 8.57 3.81
CA MET A 61 4.39 9.83 3.28
C MET A 61 3.26 10.85 3.25
N LEU A 62 3.47 11.96 3.94
CA LEU A 62 2.49 13.04 4.02
C LEU A 62 2.72 14.04 2.89
N ASN A 63 1.63 14.62 2.41
CA ASN A 63 1.65 15.62 1.35
C ASN A 63 1.92 17.01 1.95
N TYR A 64 3.15 17.22 2.44
CA TYR A 64 3.62 18.53 2.89
C TYR A 64 3.99 19.44 1.69
N GLU A 65 4.66 20.56 1.96
CA GLU A 65 5.14 21.48 0.94
C GLU A 65 6.13 20.80 0.00
N GLN A 66 5.66 20.47 -1.20
CA GLN A 66 6.45 19.83 -2.26
C GLN A 66 6.63 20.73 -3.49
N MET A 67 6.41 22.05 -3.36
CA MET A 67 6.45 23.01 -4.46
C MET A 67 7.75 22.99 -5.29
N PHE A 68 8.86 22.56 -4.70
CA PHE A 68 10.17 22.45 -5.36
C PHE A 68 10.57 21.01 -5.74
N ARG A 69 9.74 20.01 -5.43
CA ARG A 69 10.04 18.58 -5.64
C ARG A 69 9.04 17.90 -6.57
N LYS A 70 7.74 18.21 -6.43
CA LYS A 70 6.67 17.60 -7.21
C LYS A 70 6.20 18.60 -8.28
N PRO A 71 6.26 18.24 -9.58
CA PRO A 71 5.70 19.09 -10.62
C PRO A 71 4.17 19.19 -10.48
N CYS A 72 3.61 20.35 -10.82
CA CYS A 72 2.16 20.51 -10.96
C CYS A 72 1.69 19.69 -12.17
N TYR A 73 0.91 18.65 -11.92
CA TYR A 73 0.24 17.90 -12.98
C TYR A 73 -0.99 18.69 -13.44
N LYS A 74 -1.18 18.83 -14.75
CA LYS A 74 -2.36 19.46 -15.37
C LYS A 74 -3.60 18.59 -15.22
#